data_AF-A0A3N5PC62-F1
#
_entry.id   AF-A0A3N5PC62-F1
#
_cell.length_a   1.000
_cell.length_b   1.000
_cell.length_c   1.000
_cell.angle_alpha   90.00
_cell.angle_beta   90.00
_cell.angle_gamma   90.00
#
_symmetry.space_group_name_H-M   'P 1'
#
loop_
_entity.id
_entity.type
_entity.pdbx_description
1 polymer ?
#
loop_
_entity_poly.entity_id
_entity_poly.type
_entity_poly.pdbx_seq_one_letter_code
_entity_poly.pdbx_strand_id
1 'polypeptide(L)'
;HVDHRHGLRNMLQNSMVGLIVAWFIGDISSIAAAAPTALLEASYSRSLEREADTYAVQVLKTNGIPLKHLADLLRRLEAASGASGMPGALRYLSTHPATLERIQQLEGE
;
A
#
# COMPACT_ATOMS: atom_id res chain seq x y z
N HIS A 1 2.49 6.84 -7.64
CA HIS A 1 1.13 6.28 -7.89
C HIS A 1 0.53 6.70 -9.22
N VAL A 2 0.38 7.99 -9.53
CA VAL A 2 -0.22 8.43 -10.80
C VAL A 2 0.63 8.00 -12.00
N ASP A 3 1.95 8.26 -11.92
CA ASP A 3 2.93 7.90 -12.94
C ASP A 3 2.84 6.41 -13.34
N HIS A 4 2.93 5.53 -12.34
CA HIS A 4 2.82 4.08 -12.51
C HIS A 4 1.38 3.53 -12.53
N ARG A 5 0.36 4.41 -12.60
CA ARG A 5 -1.07 4.07 -12.73
C ARG A 5 -1.58 3.08 -11.67
N HIS A 6 -1.08 3.17 -10.44
CA HIS A 6 -1.38 2.21 -9.36
C HIS A 6 -2.87 2.09 -9.05
N GLY A 7 -3.66 3.16 -9.17
CA GLY A 7 -5.12 3.09 -8.96
C GLY A 7 -5.83 2.20 -9.96
N LEU A 8 -5.47 2.29 -11.25
CA LEU A 8 -6.03 1.44 -12.30
C LEU A 8 -5.59 -0.01 -12.14
N ARG A 9 -4.30 -0.23 -11.83
CA ARG A 9 -3.74 -1.58 -11.57
C ARG A 9 -4.44 -2.24 -10.38
N ASN A 10 -4.63 -1.50 -9.28
CA ASN A 10 -5.36 -2.00 -8.10
C ASN A 10 -6.81 -2.35 -8.44
N MET A 11 -7.51 -1.50 -9.20
CA MET A 11 -8.90 -1.78 -9.61
C MET A 11 -9.01 -3.06 -10.47
N LEU A 12 -8.10 -3.24 -11.43
CA LEU A 12 -8.07 -4.42 -12.29
C LEU A 12 -7.72 -5.69 -11.49
N GLN A 13 -6.74 -5.61 -10.59
CA GLN A 13 -6.34 -6.72 -9.73
C GLN A 13 -7.47 -7.15 -8.81
N ASN A 14 -8.12 -6.21 -8.11
CA ASN A 14 -9.24 -6.52 -7.22
C ASN A 14 -10.43 -7.10 -7.98
N SER A 15 -10.68 -6.63 -9.21
CA SER A 15 -11.73 -7.21 -10.07
C SER A 15 -11.41 -8.66 -10.44
N MET A 16 -10.17 -8.96 -10.82
CA MET A 16 -9.74 -10.31 -11.19
C MET A 16 -9.77 -11.27 -9.97
N VAL A 17 -9.26 -10.81 -8.82
CA VAL A 17 -9.35 -11.57 -7.56
C VAL A 17 -10.82 -11.84 -7.22
N GLY A 18 -11.67 -10.81 -7.26
CA GLY A 18 -13.11 -10.96 -7.03
C GLY A 18 -13.79 -11.96 -7.96
N LEU A 19 -13.43 -11.98 -9.24
CA LEU A 19 -13.94 -12.97 -10.22
C LEU A 19 -13.47 -14.39 -9.92
N ILE A 20 -12.18 -14.60 -9.60
CA ILE A 20 -11.64 -15.92 -9.24
C ILE A 20 -12.32 -16.44 -7.98
N VAL A 21 -12.48 -15.56 -7.00
CA VAL A 21 -13.13 -15.84 -5.72
C VAL A 21 -14.61 -16.18 -5.94
N ALA A 22 -15.33 -15.41 -6.75
CA ALA A 22 -16.72 -15.70 -7.11
C ALA A 22 -16.88 -17.01 -7.90
N TRP A 23 -15.95 -17.30 -8.82
CA TRP A 23 -15.91 -18.55 -9.58
C TRP A 23 -15.66 -19.76 -8.68
N PHE A 24 -14.76 -19.63 -7.70
CA PHE A 24 -14.40 -20.71 -6.78
C PHE A 24 -15.44 -20.93 -5.66
N ILE A 25 -16.07 -19.86 -5.15
CA ILE A 25 -17.01 -19.91 -4.01
C ILE A 25 -18.43 -20.33 -4.40
N GLY A 26 -18.77 -20.38 -5.70
CA GLY A 26 -20.12 -20.65 -6.21
C GLY A 26 -20.84 -21.94 -5.75
N ASP A 27 -20.30 -22.72 -4.79
CA ASP A 27 -20.90 -23.95 -4.27
C ASP A 27 -20.89 -24.16 -2.72
N ILE A 28 -20.08 -23.47 -1.87
CA ILE A 28 -20.18 -23.62 -0.38
C ILE A 28 -19.90 -22.31 0.39
N SER A 29 -20.71 -22.11 1.44
CA SER A 29 -20.83 -20.98 2.38
C SER A 29 -19.63 -20.02 2.59
N SER A 30 -19.98 -18.74 2.55
CA SER A 30 -19.15 -17.55 2.29
C SER A 30 -18.31 -17.00 3.46
N ILE A 31 -17.64 -17.83 4.25
CA ILE A 31 -16.84 -17.32 5.39
C ILE A 31 -15.35 -17.75 5.35
N ALA A 32 -15.00 -18.82 4.63
CA ALA A 32 -13.62 -19.33 4.61
C ALA A 32 -12.69 -18.65 3.57
N ALA A 33 -13.21 -17.88 2.61
CA ALA A 33 -12.44 -17.39 1.47
C ALA A 33 -11.87 -15.96 1.60
N ALA A 34 -12.24 -15.20 2.63
CA ALA A 34 -11.85 -13.79 2.75
C ALA A 34 -10.40 -13.58 3.26
N ALA A 35 -9.84 -14.53 4.01
CA ALA A 35 -8.49 -14.38 4.55
C ALA A 35 -7.39 -14.54 3.47
N PRO A 36 -7.43 -15.54 2.58
CA PRO A 36 -6.46 -15.64 1.48
C PRO A 36 -6.51 -14.44 0.53
N THR A 37 -7.70 -13.91 0.25
CA THR A 37 -7.88 -12.75 -0.64
C THR A 37 -7.32 -11.48 -0.03
N ALA A 38 -7.57 -11.24 1.27
CA ALA A 38 -7.02 -10.08 1.97
C ALA A 38 -5.48 -10.12 2.03
N LEU A 39 -4.86 -11.30 2.17
CA LEU A 39 -3.41 -11.46 2.13
C LEU A 39 -2.84 -11.17 0.74
N LEU A 40 -3.51 -11.63 -0.32
CA LEU A 40 -3.12 -11.33 -1.70
C LEU A 40 -3.21 -9.84 -1.98
N GLU A 41 -4.32 -9.19 -1.62
CA GLU A 41 -4.51 -7.74 -1.75
C GLU A 41 -3.43 -6.97 -0.97
N ALA A 42 -3.11 -7.38 0.25
CA ALA A 42 -2.04 -6.77 1.05
C ALA A 42 -0.65 -6.93 0.39
N SER A 43 -0.37 -8.10 -0.21
CA SER A 43 0.88 -8.34 -0.94
C SER A 43 0.98 -7.44 -2.18
N TYR A 44 -0.11 -7.30 -2.94
CA TYR A 44 -0.17 -6.41 -4.10
C TYR A 44 -0.02 -4.95 -3.71
N SER A 45 -0.71 -4.49 -2.67
CA SER A 45 -0.53 -3.13 -2.13
C SER A 45 0.93 -2.84 -1.81
N ARG A 46 1.63 -3.77 -1.13
CA ARG A 46 3.07 -3.60 -0.81
C ARG A 46 3.97 -3.52 -2.04
N SER A 47 3.69 -4.26 -3.12
CA SER A 47 4.50 -4.15 -4.35
C SER A 47 4.30 -2.80 -5.04
N LEU A 48 3.07 -2.28 -5.05
CA LEU A 48 2.77 -0.94 -5.56
C LEU A 48 3.41 0.17 -4.70
N GLU A 49 3.50 0.00 -3.38
CA GLU A 49 4.24 0.94 -2.53
C GLU A 49 5.73 0.96 -2.84
N ARG A 50 6.36 -0.20 -3.05
CA ARG A 50 7.80 -0.25 -3.41
C ARG A 50 8.10 0.49 -4.71
N GLU A 51 7.28 0.28 -5.73
CA GLU A 51 7.41 0.98 -7.03
C GLU A 51 7.21 2.50 -6.87
N ALA A 52 6.25 2.90 -6.03
CA ALA A 52 6.02 4.31 -5.71
C ALA A 52 7.19 4.93 -4.93
N ASP A 53 7.77 4.21 -3.98
CA ASP A 53 8.89 4.67 -3.16
C ASP A 53 10.17 4.81 -4.00
N THR A 54 10.46 3.85 -4.88
CA THR A 54 11.59 3.96 -5.83
C THR A 54 11.46 5.20 -6.71
N TYR A 55 10.26 5.44 -7.26
CA TYR A 55 10.00 6.65 -8.04
C TYR A 55 10.15 7.92 -7.20
N ALA A 56 9.63 7.92 -5.97
CA ALA A 56 9.75 9.06 -5.07
C ALA A 56 11.22 9.36 -4.73
N VAL A 57 12.04 8.34 -4.46
CA VAL A 57 13.48 8.49 -4.24
C VAL A 57 14.16 9.15 -5.44
N GLN A 58 13.87 8.68 -6.66
CA GLN A 58 14.43 9.26 -7.88
C GLN A 58 14.04 10.74 -8.01
N VAL A 59 12.76 11.06 -7.86
CA VAL A 59 12.26 12.44 -7.96
C VAL A 59 12.88 13.35 -6.90
N LEU A 60 12.96 12.89 -5.65
CA LEU A 60 13.55 13.67 -4.55
C LEU A 60 15.05 13.91 -4.80
N LYS A 61 15.81 12.89 -5.20
CA LYS A 61 17.23 13.00 -5.56
C LYS A 61 17.44 14.00 -6.70
N THR A 62 16.64 13.91 -7.77
CA THR A 62 16.73 14.84 -8.92
C THR A 62 16.42 16.29 -8.55
N ASN A 63 15.56 16.52 -7.55
CA ASN A 63 15.21 17.87 -7.08
C ASN A 63 16.06 18.36 -5.90
N GLY A 64 17.08 17.60 -5.48
CA GLY A 64 17.93 17.96 -4.34
C GLY A 64 17.19 17.98 -3.00
N ILE A 65 16.07 17.25 -2.88
CA ILE A 65 15.26 17.18 -1.66
C ILE A 65 15.75 16.00 -0.81
N PRO A 66 16.09 16.20 0.47
CA PRO A 66 16.54 15.13 1.35
C PRO A 66 15.49 14.01 1.55
N LEU A 67 15.88 12.74 1.38
CA LEU A 67 15.00 11.58 1.56
C LEU A 67 14.43 11.46 2.98
N LYS A 68 15.15 11.97 3.99
CA LYS A 68 14.71 12.01 5.39
C LYS A 68 13.31 12.62 5.55
N HIS A 69 12.92 13.57 4.71
CA HIS A 69 11.60 14.18 4.77
C HIS A 69 10.48 13.18 4.47
N LEU A 70 10.72 12.25 3.53
CA LEU A 70 9.77 11.19 3.21
C LEU A 70 9.74 10.14 4.34
N ALA A 71 10.89 9.76 4.88
CA ALA A 71 10.97 8.83 6.01
C ALA A 71 10.26 9.39 7.27
N ASP A 72 10.47 10.67 7.58
CA ASP A 72 9.82 11.36 8.70
C ASP A 72 8.30 11.44 8.52
N LEU A 73 7.84 11.69 7.28
CA LEU A 73 6.41 11.71 6.96
C LEU A 73 5.78 10.34 7.19
N LEU A 74 6.40 9.26 6.69
CA LEU A 74 5.90 7.91 6.88
C LEU A 74 5.87 7.51 8.36
N ARG A 75 6.90 7.88 9.14
CA ARG A 75 6.95 7.65 10.58
C ARG A 75 5.82 8.38 11.32
N ARG A 76 5.51 9.62 10.93
CA ARG A 76 4.39 10.37 11.51
C ARG A 76 3.03 9.75 11.17
N LEU A 77 2.86 9.25 9.95
CA LEU A 77 1.64 8.54 9.55
C LEU A 77 1.46 7.23 10.33
N GLU A 78 2.53 6.45 10.51
CA GLU A 78 2.51 5.21 11.29
C GLU A 78 2.12 5.48 12.76
N ALA A 79 2.74 6.48 13.40
CA ALA A 79 2.39 6.89 14.76
C ALA A 79 0.93 7.38 14.88
N ALA A 80 0.44 8.12 13.87
CA ALA A 80 -0.93 8.60 13.80
C ALA A 80 -1.97 7.49 13.50
N SER A 81 -1.52 6.30 13.08
CA SER A 81 -2.38 5.13 12.91
C SER A 81 -2.65 4.40 14.23
N GLY A 82 -1.65 4.37 15.12
CA GLY A 82 -1.73 3.73 16.43
C GLY A 82 -2.44 4.58 17.48
N ALA A 83 -2.34 5.91 17.37
CA ALA A 83 -3.15 6.85 18.14
C ALA A 83 -4.45 7.10 17.36
N SER A 84 -5.61 6.77 17.93
CA SER A 84 -6.96 6.76 17.32
C SER A 84 -7.51 8.11 16.77
N GLY A 85 -6.67 9.03 16.31
CA GLY A 85 -6.99 10.46 16.20
C GLY A 85 -7.27 11.01 14.80
N MET A 86 -7.00 10.31 13.69
CA MET A 86 -7.12 10.92 12.35
C MET A 86 -7.82 10.01 11.31
N PRO A 87 -9.12 10.24 11.01
CA PRO A 87 -9.87 9.46 10.03
C PRO A 87 -9.24 9.45 8.63
N GLY A 88 -8.61 10.56 8.23
CA GLY A 88 -7.93 10.69 6.95
C GLY A 88 -6.65 9.86 6.85
N ALA A 89 -5.85 9.81 7.92
CA ALA A 89 -4.63 9.00 7.98
C ALA A 89 -4.97 7.50 7.96
N LEU A 90 -5.97 7.09 8.74
CA LEU A 90 -6.46 5.71 8.75
C LEU A 90 -6.97 5.28 7.37
N ARG A 91 -7.70 6.15 6.66
CA ARG A 91 -8.17 5.87 5.30
C ARG A 91 -7.01 5.76 4.30
N TYR A 92 -6.03 6.65 4.37
CA TYR A 92 -4.85 6.56 3.50
C TYR A 92 -4.04 5.28 3.75
N LEU A 93 -3.82 4.93 5.02
CA LEU A 93 -3.04 3.76 5.42
C LEU A 93 -3.73 2.43 5.10
N SER A 94 -5.07 2.45 4.98
CA SER A 94 -5.83 1.26 4.57
C SER A 94 -5.47 0.80 3.15
N THR A 95 -5.05 1.71 2.27
CA THR A 95 -4.59 1.40 0.91
C THR A 95 -3.08 1.55 0.74
N HIS A 96 -2.43 2.33 1.61
CA HIS A 96 -1.00 2.67 1.57
C HIS A 96 -0.35 2.46 2.95
N PRO A 97 -0.10 1.22 3.38
CA PRO A 97 0.46 0.97 4.70
C PRO A 97 1.87 1.59 4.84
N ALA A 98 2.05 2.44 5.86
CA ALA A 98 3.35 3.01 6.23
C ALA A 98 4.13 1.98 7.06
N THR A 99 4.73 1.01 6.39
CA THR A 99 5.49 -0.06 7.05
C THR A 99 6.88 0.39 7.48
N LEU A 100 7.41 -0.23 8.55
CA LEU A 100 8.79 -0.01 8.99
C LEU A 100 9.82 -0.36 7.90
N GLU A 101 9.53 -1.36 7.06
CA GLU A 101 10.35 -1.75 5.91
C GLU A 101 10.63 -0.55 4.98
N ARG A 102 9.60 0.25 4.67
CA ARG A 102 9.72 1.42 3.79
C ARG A 102 10.57 2.52 4.42
N ILE A 103 10.37 2.78 5.70
CA ILE A 103 11.15 3.79 6.44
C ILE A 103 12.62 3.39 6.44
N GLN A 104 12.93 2.14 6.77
CA GLN A 104 14.30 1.62 6.78
C GLN A 104 14.95 1.68 5.40
N GLN A 105 14.20 1.35 4.34
CA GLN A 105 14.70 1.45 2.97
C GLN A 105 15.07 2.89 2.60
N LEU A 106 14.27 3.87 2.99
CA LEU A 106 14.55 5.30 2.74
C LEU A 106 15.71 5.84 3.58
N GLU A 107 15.91 5.31 4.78
CA GLU A 107 17.04 5.69 5.65
C GLU A 107 18.38 5.07 5.21
N GLY A 108 18.35 3.98 4.43
CA GLY A 108 19.53 3.33 3.88
C GLY A 108 19.99 3.83 2.50
N GLU A 109 19.24 4.74 1.88
CA GLU A 109 19.45 5.30 0.51
C GLU A 109 20.14 6.66 0.47
#